data_AF-A0A662JU89-F1
#
_entry.id   AF-A0A662JU89-F1
#
_cell.length_a   1.000
_cell.length_b   1.000
_cell.length_c   1.000
_cell.angle_alpha   90.00
_cell.angle_beta   90.00
_cell.angle_gamma   90.00
#
_symmetry.space_group_name_H-M   'P 1'
#
loop_
_entity.id
_entity.type
_entity.pdbx_description
1 polymer ?
#
loop_
_entity_poly.entity_id
_entity_poly.type
_entity_poly.pdbx_seq_one_letter_code
_entity_poly.pdbx_strand_id
1 'polypeptide(L)'
;MSDLETLLLVVFIIAAYFALLFLFKKRGLFDKYNLSFYGPLLMWRTEKGKRLIKRIARRKGFWSWFGSIGIIICFVTMILMLWLLIWNVSLLQHIPKEQWHNLPGAELVIAIPGINPILPLGYTILGLAVAIVFHEFSHGILGVVEKIKIKSLGILSFIFPVGAFVEPDEEEMKKLKPMKRMKIFAAGPTMNLVVAFVCILFISMVFMPFVHPSEGAVVGYIIKDSPAENIGLQSWSIITEINNSAVKNENDFFKAMSETKPGQAVPIVYHNLEDVIYKKNVTLADKYNFTNMSKDKGVGFLGVGVTTILKDDLSVFKNPFNGFLDNFLYRF
;
A
#
# COMPACT_ATOMS: atom_id res chain seq x y z
N MET A 1 3.98 12.48 -26.12
CA MET A 1 5.17 13.34 -26.02
C MET A 1 6.37 12.50 -26.38
N SER A 2 7.29 13.02 -27.18
CA SER A 2 8.58 12.35 -27.39
C SER A 2 9.41 12.36 -26.10
N ASP A 3 10.34 11.42 -25.92
CA ASP A 3 11.22 11.39 -24.74
C ASP A 3 12.00 12.71 -24.56
N LEU A 4 12.33 13.36 -25.67
CA LEU A 4 12.98 14.67 -25.69
C LEU A 4 12.06 15.79 -25.17
N GLU A 5 10.79 15.82 -25.56
CA GLU A 5 9.81 16.79 -25.03
C GLU A 5 9.63 16.63 -23.52
N THR A 6 9.55 15.39 -23.04
CA THR A 6 9.44 15.10 -21.60
C THR A 6 10.68 15.58 -20.85
N LEU A 7 11.87 15.32 -21.38
CA LEU A 7 13.12 15.78 -20.79
C LEU A 7 13.21 17.32 -20.73
N LEU A 8 12.86 18.00 -21.82
CA LEU A 8 12.85 19.46 -21.89
C LEU A 8 11.86 20.06 -20.90
N LEU A 9 10.67 19.46 -20.76
CA LEU A 9 9.68 19.89 -19.78
C LEU A 9 10.20 19.76 -18.34
N VAL A 10 10.85 18.64 -17.99
CA VAL A 10 11.44 18.45 -16.66
C VAL A 10 12.53 19.47 -16.37
N VAL A 11 13.43 19.71 -17.33
CA VAL A 11 14.50 20.70 -17.20
C VAL A 11 13.91 22.11 -17.01
N PHE A 12 12.87 22.44 -17.78
CA PHE A 12 12.19 23.72 -17.66
C PHE A 12 11.56 23.91 -16.28
N ILE A 13 10.86 22.90 -15.74
CA ILE A 13 10.26 22.95 -14.39
C ILE A 13 11.32 23.18 -13.33
N ILE A 14 12.44 22.46 -13.40
CA ILE A 14 13.55 22.61 -12.45
C ILE A 14 14.17 24.01 -12.55
N ALA A 15 14.41 24.51 -13.76
CA ALA A 15 14.94 25.85 -13.98
C ALA A 15 13.97 26.94 -13.47
N ALA A 16 12.68 26.79 -13.73
CA ALA A 16 11.64 27.70 -13.24
C ALA A 16 11.57 27.72 -11.70
N TYR A 17 11.68 26.54 -11.06
CA TYR A 17 11.74 26.42 -9.60
C TYR A 17 12.94 27.19 -9.02
N PHE A 18 14.14 26.98 -9.55
CA PHE A 18 15.34 27.71 -9.07
C PHE A 18 15.27 29.21 -9.35
N ALA A 19 14.73 29.63 -10.51
CA ALA A 19 14.52 31.03 -10.83
C ALA A 19 13.57 31.69 -9.82
N LEU A 20 12.47 31.01 -9.45
CA LEU A 20 11.52 31.49 -8.46
C LEU A 20 12.15 31.61 -7.08
N LEU A 21 12.94 30.62 -6.64
CA LEU A 21 13.66 30.69 -5.36
C LEU A 21 14.70 31.82 -5.34
N PHE A 22 15.40 32.06 -6.44
CA PHE A 22 16.32 33.18 -6.57
C PHE A 22 15.59 34.53 -6.45
N LEU A 23 14.43 34.67 -7.09
CA LEU A 23 13.58 35.86 -6.96
C LEU A 23 13.08 36.06 -5.52
N PHE A 24 12.67 34.98 -4.85
CA PHE A 24 12.26 35.02 -3.44
C PHE A 24 13.40 35.47 -2.52
N LYS A 25 14.61 34.93 -2.75
CA LYS A 25 15.81 35.34 -2.02
C LYS A 25 16.14 36.81 -2.25
N LYS A 26 16.11 37.27 -3.51
CA LYS A 26 16.38 38.69 -3.86
C LYS A 26 15.38 39.66 -3.22
N ARG A 27 14.13 39.22 -3.00
CA ARG A 27 13.08 39.99 -2.32
C ARG A 27 13.14 39.92 -0.78
N GLY A 28 14.15 39.28 -0.20
CA GLY A 28 14.27 39.12 1.26
C GLY A 28 13.16 38.27 1.87
N LEU A 29 12.45 37.47 1.07
CA LEU A 29 11.32 36.65 1.55
C LEU A 29 11.78 35.43 2.34
N PHE A 30 13.05 35.04 2.21
CA PHE A 30 13.61 33.90 2.93
C PHE A 30 13.60 34.15 4.44
N ASP A 31 14.12 35.29 4.88
CA ASP A 31 14.13 35.66 6.30
C ASP A 31 12.71 35.92 6.82
N LYS A 32 11.85 36.54 5.99
CA LYS A 32 10.45 36.82 6.35
C LYS A 32 9.64 35.54 6.65
N TYR A 33 9.88 34.47 5.90
CA TYR A 33 9.11 33.22 6.02
C TYR A 33 9.90 32.08 6.70
N ASN A 34 11.06 32.35 7.31
CA ASN A 34 11.94 31.35 7.91
C ASN A 34 12.33 30.21 6.94
N LEU A 35 12.67 30.59 5.71
CA LEU A 35 13.14 29.66 4.68
C LEU A 35 14.67 29.66 4.63
N SER A 36 15.27 28.49 4.42
CA SER A 36 16.70 28.38 4.11
C SER A 36 16.95 27.24 3.13
N PHE A 37 18.10 27.27 2.47
CA PHE A 37 18.56 26.14 1.66
C PHE A 37 19.20 25.04 2.51
N TYR A 38 18.96 23.79 2.14
CA TYR A 38 19.69 22.59 2.59
C TYR A 38 20.12 21.82 1.34
N GLY A 39 21.29 22.17 0.80
CA GLY A 39 21.69 21.73 -0.53
C GLY A 39 20.66 22.18 -1.59
N PRO A 40 20.15 21.28 -2.45
CA PRO A 40 19.13 21.63 -3.45
C PRO A 40 17.72 21.80 -2.87
N LEU A 41 17.51 21.44 -1.60
CA LEU A 41 16.22 21.44 -0.94
C LEU A 41 15.95 22.76 -0.21
N LEU A 42 14.69 23.12 -0.12
CA LEU A 42 14.17 24.24 0.65
C LEU A 42 13.66 23.73 2.00
N MET A 43 14.27 24.22 3.08
CA MET A 43 13.80 24.03 4.44
C MET A 43 12.90 25.18 4.85
N TRP A 44 11.67 24.85 5.23
CA TRP A 44 10.75 25.80 5.83
C TRP A 44 10.60 25.53 7.32
N ARG A 45 11.09 26.46 8.15
CA ARG A 45 11.10 26.32 9.61
C ARG A 45 9.89 26.95 10.28
N THR A 46 9.44 26.31 11.35
CA THR A 46 8.36 26.76 12.21
C THR A 46 8.61 26.41 13.67
N GLU A 47 8.18 27.31 14.55
CA GLU A 47 8.15 27.11 15.99
C GLU A 47 6.84 26.46 16.46
N LYS A 48 5.86 26.38 15.55
CA LYS A 48 4.55 25.77 15.81
C LYS A 48 4.73 24.26 16.03
N GLY A 49 4.03 23.70 17.00
CA GLY A 49 4.16 22.28 17.38
C GLY A 49 5.07 22.04 18.60
N LYS A 50 6.06 22.89 18.88
CA LYS A 50 6.92 22.73 20.08
C LYS A 50 6.14 22.67 21.38
N ARG A 51 5.10 23.51 21.52
CA ARG A 51 4.21 23.51 22.70
C ARG A 51 3.44 22.20 22.83
N LEU A 52 2.98 21.63 21.73
CA LEU A 52 2.27 20.35 21.71
C LEU A 52 3.22 19.22 22.11
N ILE A 53 4.41 19.16 21.53
CA ILE A 53 5.45 18.18 21.90
C ILE A 53 5.76 18.26 23.39
N LYS A 54 6.03 19.47 23.92
CA LYS A 54 6.29 19.67 25.35
C LYS A 54 5.11 19.24 26.24
N ARG A 55 3.86 19.45 25.78
CA ARG A 55 2.65 19.02 26.50
C ARG A 55 2.54 17.50 26.55
N ILE A 56 2.74 16.83 25.41
CA ILE A 56 2.67 15.38 25.28
C ILE A 56 3.81 14.71 26.09
N ALA A 57 5.01 15.28 26.02
CA ALA A 57 6.22 14.82 26.72
C ALA A 57 6.14 14.91 28.27
N ARG A 58 5.06 15.50 28.84
CA ARG A 58 4.87 15.58 30.30
C ARG A 58 4.82 14.21 30.96
N ARG A 59 4.28 13.19 30.29
CA ARG A 59 4.23 11.80 30.77
C ARG A 59 5.58 11.09 30.56
N LYS A 60 6.63 11.58 31.22
CA LYS A 60 8.02 11.12 31.01
C LYS A 60 8.22 9.62 31.18
N GLY A 61 7.56 9.01 32.17
CA GLY A 61 7.66 7.57 32.41
C GLY A 61 7.20 6.74 31.22
N PHE A 62 6.00 7.03 30.70
CA PHE A 62 5.45 6.38 29.52
C PHE A 62 6.36 6.52 28.30
N TRP A 63 6.82 7.73 28.00
CA TRP A 63 7.67 7.97 26.83
C TRP A 63 9.07 7.37 26.96
N SER A 64 9.64 7.36 28.16
CA SER A 64 10.92 6.68 28.43
C SER A 64 10.82 5.17 28.26
N TRP A 65 9.70 4.57 28.68
CA TRP A 65 9.37 3.16 28.46
C TRP A 65 9.14 2.86 26.98
N PHE A 66 8.37 3.69 26.28
CA PHE A 66 8.15 3.61 24.83
C PHE A 66 9.47 3.61 24.07
N GLY A 67 10.39 4.53 24.38
CA GLY A 67 11.71 4.56 23.75
C GLY A 67 12.56 3.33 24.08
N SER A 68 12.49 2.79 25.30
CA SER A 68 13.22 1.56 25.66
C SER A 68 12.72 0.34 24.87
N ILE A 69 11.40 0.16 24.77
CA ILE A 69 10.81 -0.91 23.94
C ILE A 69 11.14 -0.68 22.46
N GLY A 70 11.07 0.57 22.01
CA GLY A 70 11.38 0.93 20.64
C GLY A 70 12.78 0.51 20.20
N ILE A 71 13.78 0.55 21.09
CA ILE A 71 15.12 0.02 20.79
C ILE A 71 15.05 -1.47 20.44
N ILE A 72 14.35 -2.26 21.26
CA ILE A 72 14.21 -3.71 21.06
C ILE A 72 13.49 -3.98 19.73
N ILE A 73 12.36 -3.32 19.50
CA ILE A 73 11.59 -3.44 18.26
C ILE A 73 12.47 -3.09 17.06
N CYS A 74 13.21 -1.98 17.10
CA CYS A 74 14.09 -1.55 16.02
C CYS A 74 15.14 -2.63 15.71
N PHE A 75 15.85 -3.16 16.71
CA PHE A 75 16.82 -4.24 16.46
C PHE A 75 16.19 -5.51 15.90
N VAL A 76 15.04 -5.94 16.44
CA VAL A 76 14.33 -7.13 15.92
C VAL A 76 13.93 -6.90 14.47
N THR A 77 13.33 -5.75 14.16
CA THR A 77 12.93 -5.43 12.78
C THR A 77 14.12 -5.28 11.84
N MET A 78 15.26 -4.75 12.29
CA MET A 78 16.48 -4.69 11.49
C MET A 78 17.00 -6.09 11.13
N ILE A 79 17.05 -7.00 12.11
CA ILE A 79 17.46 -8.39 11.89
C ILE A 79 16.47 -9.09 10.94
N LEU A 80 15.17 -8.91 11.17
CA LEU A 80 14.12 -9.48 10.33
C LEU A 80 14.21 -8.97 8.89
N MET A 81 14.38 -7.66 8.69
CA MET A 81 14.51 -7.07 7.35
C MET A 81 15.75 -7.56 6.62
N LEU A 82 16.89 -7.69 7.32
CA LEU A 82 18.10 -8.26 6.73
C LEU A 82 17.89 -9.71 6.34
N TRP A 83 17.27 -10.51 7.21
CA TRP A 83 16.94 -11.90 6.93
C TRP A 83 15.98 -12.02 5.73
N LEU A 84 14.91 -11.23 5.68
CA LEU A 84 13.96 -11.19 4.57
C LEU A 84 14.65 -10.80 3.26
N LEU A 85 15.57 -9.83 3.28
CA LEU A 85 16.31 -9.42 2.09
C LEU A 85 17.21 -10.55 1.57
N ILE A 86 17.94 -11.23 2.47
CA ILE A 86 18.78 -12.38 2.12
C ILE A 86 17.90 -13.53 1.57
N TRP A 87 16.77 -13.80 2.22
CA TRP A 87 15.80 -14.81 1.79
C TRP A 87 15.26 -14.50 0.39
N ASN A 88 14.83 -13.27 0.12
CA ASN A 88 14.36 -12.85 -1.19
C ASN A 88 15.43 -13.03 -2.29
N VAL A 89 16.68 -12.66 -2.01
CA VAL A 89 17.80 -12.89 -2.94
C VAL A 89 18.01 -14.38 -3.22
N SER A 90 17.83 -15.25 -2.21
CA SER A 90 17.96 -16.70 -2.39
C SER A 90 16.86 -17.31 -3.29
N LEU A 91 15.65 -16.75 -3.26
CA LEU A 91 14.54 -17.19 -4.12
C LEU A 91 14.80 -16.89 -5.59
N LEU A 92 15.40 -15.73 -5.90
CA LEU A 92 15.73 -15.33 -7.27
C LEU A 92 16.65 -16.33 -7.99
N GLN A 93 17.49 -17.06 -7.26
CA GLN A 93 18.40 -18.05 -7.84
C GLN A 93 17.67 -19.29 -8.38
N HIS A 94 16.44 -19.54 -7.95
CA HIS A 94 15.65 -20.72 -8.32
C HIS A 94 14.65 -20.44 -9.45
N ILE A 95 14.58 -19.20 -9.95
CA ILE A 95 13.65 -18.82 -11.02
C ILE A 95 14.31 -19.09 -12.39
N PRO A 96 13.73 -20.00 -13.21
CA PRO A 96 14.22 -20.24 -14.57
C PRO A 96 14.30 -18.95 -15.39
N LYS A 97 15.35 -18.80 -16.20
CA LYS A 97 15.57 -17.60 -17.04
C LYS A 97 14.38 -17.28 -17.95
N GLU A 98 13.69 -18.32 -18.41
CA GLU A 98 12.49 -18.19 -19.25
C GLU A 98 11.35 -17.45 -18.54
N GLN A 99 11.29 -17.47 -17.21
CA GLN A 99 10.24 -16.84 -16.41
C GLN A 99 10.58 -15.41 -15.98
N TRP A 100 11.76 -14.88 -16.35
CA TRP A 100 12.18 -13.53 -15.94
C TRP A 100 11.29 -12.42 -16.51
N HIS A 101 10.62 -12.66 -17.64
CA HIS A 101 9.64 -11.73 -18.21
C HIS A 101 8.38 -11.57 -17.34
N ASN A 102 8.12 -12.52 -16.43
CA ASN A 102 7.01 -12.45 -15.47
C ASN A 102 7.41 -11.81 -14.14
N LEU A 103 8.69 -11.44 -13.96
CA LEU A 103 9.13 -10.74 -12.78
C LEU A 103 8.54 -9.32 -12.78
N PRO A 104 8.14 -8.80 -11.61
CA PRO A 104 7.71 -7.42 -11.50
C PRO A 104 8.78 -6.46 -12.02
N GLY A 105 8.36 -5.45 -12.78
CA GLY A 105 9.26 -4.40 -13.25
C GLY A 105 9.85 -3.56 -12.12
N ALA A 106 10.87 -2.76 -12.43
CA ALA A 106 11.55 -1.91 -11.46
C ALA A 106 10.61 -0.88 -10.79
N GLU A 107 9.51 -0.53 -11.46
CA GLU A 107 8.44 0.31 -10.93
C GLU A 107 7.80 -0.24 -9.65
N LEU A 108 7.77 -1.57 -9.45
CA LEU A 108 7.24 -2.17 -8.23
C LEU A 108 8.22 -2.07 -7.06
N VAL A 109 9.52 -2.05 -7.36
CA VAL A 109 10.60 -1.94 -6.35
C VAL A 109 10.74 -0.50 -5.87
N ILE A 110 10.57 0.46 -6.78
CA ILE A 110 10.66 1.88 -6.47
C ILE A 110 9.38 2.31 -5.75
N ALA A 111 9.47 2.59 -4.45
CA ALA A 111 8.35 3.04 -3.63
C ALA A 111 8.00 4.54 -3.86
N ILE A 112 7.83 4.95 -5.12
CA ILE A 112 7.41 6.31 -5.48
C ILE A 112 5.91 6.32 -5.78
N PRO A 113 5.12 7.15 -5.06
CA PRO A 113 3.70 7.28 -5.32
C PRO A 113 3.40 7.65 -6.78
N GLY A 114 2.44 6.95 -7.40
CA GLY A 114 2.01 7.15 -8.79
C GLY A 114 2.85 6.44 -9.84
N ILE A 115 4.08 6.04 -9.52
CA ILE A 115 4.92 5.18 -10.39
C ILE A 115 4.69 3.72 -10.01
N ASN A 116 4.70 3.43 -8.71
CA ASN A 116 4.41 2.09 -8.22
C ASN A 116 2.89 1.83 -8.32
N PRO A 117 2.46 0.78 -9.05
CA PRO A 117 1.04 0.48 -9.23
C PRO A 117 0.27 0.25 -7.93
N ILE A 118 0.97 -0.15 -6.85
CA ILE A 118 0.39 -0.38 -5.53
C ILE A 118 0.21 0.93 -4.73
N LEU A 119 0.88 2.02 -5.13
CA LEU A 119 0.95 3.27 -4.39
C LEU A 119 0.35 4.46 -5.18
N PRO A 120 -0.96 4.53 -5.41
CA PRO A 120 -1.53 5.67 -6.11
C PRO A 120 -1.47 6.95 -5.29
N LEU A 121 -1.36 8.07 -5.99
CA LEU A 121 -0.97 9.37 -5.41
C LEU A 121 -1.82 9.81 -4.22
N GLY A 122 -3.16 9.72 -4.32
CA GLY A 122 -4.07 10.33 -3.35
C GLY A 122 -3.88 9.82 -1.91
N TYR A 123 -4.17 8.55 -1.69
CA TYR A 123 -4.07 7.97 -0.34
C TYR A 123 -2.63 7.69 0.07
N THR A 124 -1.70 7.46 -0.87
CA THR A 124 -0.29 7.26 -0.50
C THR A 124 0.35 8.55 0.02
N ILE A 125 0.10 9.71 -0.60
CA ILE A 125 0.60 10.99 -0.09
C ILE A 125 0.03 11.28 1.30
N LEU A 126 -1.26 11.00 1.52
CA LEU A 126 -1.89 11.14 2.84
C LEU A 126 -1.24 10.22 3.87
N GLY A 127 -1.05 8.94 3.55
CA GLY A 127 -0.40 7.96 4.42
C GLY A 127 1.04 8.34 4.76
N LEU A 128 1.81 8.77 3.76
CA LEU A 128 3.19 9.25 3.95
C LEU A 128 3.25 10.49 4.84
N ALA A 129 2.34 11.46 4.61
CA ALA A 129 2.26 12.66 5.43
C ALA A 129 1.96 12.32 6.90
N VAL A 130 0.99 11.44 7.16
CA VAL A 130 0.69 10.95 8.51
C VAL A 130 1.92 10.27 9.11
N ALA A 131 2.51 9.30 8.41
CA ALA A 131 3.66 8.56 8.91
C ALA A 131 4.82 9.49 9.29
N ILE A 132 5.23 10.39 8.38
CA ILE A 132 6.35 11.32 8.63
C ILE A 132 6.03 12.28 9.78
N VAL A 133 4.82 12.82 9.86
CA VAL A 133 4.46 13.74 10.97
C VAL A 133 4.59 13.03 12.31
N PHE A 134 4.04 11.83 12.45
CA PHE A 134 4.14 11.07 13.70
C PHE A 134 5.58 10.62 13.98
N HIS A 135 6.33 10.20 12.96
CA HIS A 135 7.75 9.85 13.04
C HIS A 135 8.57 10.99 13.65
N GLU A 136 8.51 12.17 13.04
CA GLU A 136 9.30 13.32 13.45
C GLU A 136 8.87 13.85 14.83
N PHE A 137 7.56 13.87 15.09
CA PHE A 137 7.06 14.25 16.42
C PHE A 137 7.56 13.32 17.51
N SER A 138 7.68 12.02 17.25
CA SER A 138 8.16 11.05 18.23
C SER A 138 9.63 11.30 18.63
N HIS A 139 10.49 11.65 17.67
CA HIS A 139 11.85 12.11 17.94
C HIS A 139 11.85 13.35 18.82
N GLY A 140 11.01 14.33 18.51
CA GLY A 140 10.85 15.54 19.32
C GLY A 140 10.37 15.26 20.75
N ILE A 141 9.39 14.38 20.93
CA ILE A 141 8.85 14.00 22.24
C ILE A 141 9.94 13.35 23.09
N LEU A 142 10.64 12.35 22.55
CA LEU A 142 11.71 11.65 23.26
C LEU A 142 12.92 12.57 23.52
N GLY A 143 13.24 13.46 22.58
CA GLY A 143 14.25 14.51 22.77
C GLY A 143 13.92 15.37 23.99
N VAL A 144 12.69 15.86 24.10
CA VAL A 144 12.25 16.67 25.27
C VAL A 144 12.26 15.85 26.56
N VAL A 145 11.90 14.58 26.53
CA VAL A 145 11.95 13.68 27.71
C VAL A 145 13.38 13.51 28.21
N GLU A 146 14.34 13.40 27.29
CA GLU A 146 15.78 13.34 27.60
C GLU A 146 16.43 14.71 27.82
N LYS A 147 15.61 15.77 27.94
CA LYS A 147 16.01 17.16 28.23
C LYS A 147 16.79 17.86 27.11
N ILE A 148 16.61 17.44 25.86
CA ILE A 148 17.15 18.14 24.69
C ILE A 148 16.17 19.21 24.23
N LYS A 149 16.70 20.39 23.89
CA LYS A 149 15.92 21.48 23.30
C LYS A 149 15.63 21.21 21.82
N ILE A 150 14.44 21.59 21.39
CA ILE A 150 14.05 21.58 19.97
C ILE A 150 14.32 22.97 19.39
N LYS A 151 15.24 23.06 18.42
CA LYS A 151 15.62 24.28 17.72
C LYS A 151 14.57 24.76 16.75
N SER A 152 13.98 23.85 15.98
CA SER A 152 12.87 24.16 15.08
C SER A 152 12.12 22.89 14.67
N LEU A 153 10.95 23.05 14.06
CA LEU A 153 10.29 22.01 13.25
C LEU A 153 10.21 22.52 11.82
N GLY A 154 9.92 21.67 10.85
CA GLY A 154 9.70 22.17 9.51
C GLY A 154 9.31 21.13 8.49
N ILE A 155 9.20 21.62 7.26
CA ILE A 155 9.00 20.84 6.05
C ILE A 155 10.25 20.99 5.19
N LEU A 156 10.71 19.88 4.65
CA LEU A 156 11.75 19.82 3.64
C LEU A 156 11.06 19.64 2.29
N SER A 157 11.36 20.52 1.34
CA SER A 157 10.71 20.54 0.02
C SER A 157 11.73 20.69 -1.10
N PHE A 158 11.46 20.05 -2.22
CA PHE A 158 12.01 20.45 -3.51
C PHE A 158 10.89 21.15 -4.28
N ILE A 159 10.53 20.65 -5.46
CA ILE A 159 9.30 21.07 -6.16
C ILE A 159 8.05 20.72 -5.34
N PHE A 160 8.06 19.60 -4.64
CA PHE A 160 7.03 19.14 -3.72
C PHE A 160 7.62 18.84 -2.33
N PRO A 161 6.79 18.78 -1.26
CA PRO A 161 7.24 18.36 0.06
C PRO A 161 7.83 16.95 -0.01
N VAL A 162 9.10 16.80 0.36
CA VAL A 162 9.81 15.52 0.39
C VAL A 162 9.85 14.93 1.80
N GLY A 163 9.67 15.75 2.83
CA GLY A 163 9.61 15.28 4.21
C GLY A 163 9.28 16.40 5.20
N ALA A 164 9.21 16.02 6.47
CA ALA A 164 9.16 16.94 7.61
C ALA A 164 10.36 16.66 8.51
N PHE A 165 10.62 17.55 9.46
CA PHE A 165 11.68 17.35 10.43
C PHE A 165 11.36 17.97 11.79
N VAL A 166 11.91 17.37 12.84
CA VAL A 166 12.11 18.03 14.14
C VAL A 166 13.62 18.15 14.38
N GLU A 167 14.11 19.37 14.61
CA GLU A 167 15.53 19.66 14.77
C GLU A 167 15.90 19.73 16.26
N PRO A 168 16.48 18.67 16.87
CA PRO A 168 17.00 18.73 18.23
C PRO A 168 18.33 19.48 18.30
N ASP A 169 18.70 19.96 19.49
CA ASP A 169 20.03 20.53 19.71
C ASP A 169 21.11 19.43 19.64
N GLU A 170 21.94 19.49 18.59
CA GLU A 170 22.99 18.49 18.32
C GLU A 170 24.07 18.43 19.41
N GLU A 171 24.41 19.57 20.02
CA GLU A 171 25.46 19.62 21.05
C GLU A 171 24.97 19.01 22.36
N GLU A 172 23.71 19.26 22.74
CA GLU A 172 23.04 18.55 23.83
C GLU A 172 22.90 17.04 23.51
N MET A 173 22.60 16.68 22.26
CA MET A 173 22.49 15.29 21.81
C MET A 173 23.81 14.51 21.94
N LYS A 174 24.93 15.10 21.52
CA LYS A 174 26.27 14.46 21.61
C LYS A 174 26.68 14.18 23.05
N LYS A 175 26.23 15.00 24.01
CA LYS A 175 26.54 14.86 25.44
C LYS A 175 25.72 13.77 26.14
N LEU A 176 24.66 13.25 25.50
CA LEU A 176 23.85 12.19 26.08
C LEU A 176 24.56 10.85 26.09
N LYS A 177 24.27 10.06 27.14
CA LYS A 177 24.66 8.64 27.20
C LYS A 177 24.10 7.88 25.98
N PRO A 178 24.83 6.90 25.42
CA PRO A 178 24.42 6.18 24.21
C PRO A 178 22.99 5.62 24.27
N MET A 179 22.61 5.00 25.39
CA MET A 179 21.26 4.44 25.55
C MET A 179 20.14 5.49 25.41
N LYS A 180 20.36 6.71 25.92
CA LYS A 180 19.37 7.80 25.80
C LYS A 180 19.26 8.30 24.36
N ARG A 181 20.39 8.38 23.65
CA ARG A 181 20.42 8.71 22.21
C ARG A 181 19.69 7.65 21.39
N MET A 182 19.93 6.37 21.67
CA MET A 182 19.26 5.26 20.99
C MET A 182 17.74 5.31 21.15
N LYS A 183 17.22 5.68 22.32
CA LYS A 183 15.77 5.84 22.52
C LYS A 183 15.17 6.89 21.59
N ILE A 184 15.89 7.98 21.37
CA ILE A 184 15.44 9.04 20.47
C ILE A 184 15.46 8.52 19.04
N PHE A 185 16.56 7.91 18.58
CA PHE A 185 16.64 7.37 17.21
C PHE A 185 15.64 6.25 16.92
N ALA A 186 15.33 5.41 17.91
CA ALA A 186 14.34 4.34 17.76
C ALA A 186 12.88 4.84 17.77
N ALA A 187 12.63 6.07 18.25
CA ALA A 187 11.27 6.60 18.44
C ALA A 187 10.49 6.67 17.12
N GLY A 188 11.13 7.17 16.06
CA GLY A 188 10.52 7.36 14.74
C GLY A 188 9.97 6.06 14.15
N PRO A 189 10.83 5.06 13.90
CA PRO A 189 10.38 3.77 13.37
C PRO A 189 9.33 3.09 14.26
N THR A 190 9.50 3.16 15.58
CA THR A 190 8.54 2.59 16.53
C THR A 190 7.17 3.27 16.41
N MET A 191 7.13 4.60 16.28
CA MET A 191 5.89 5.34 16.12
C MET A 191 5.19 4.97 14.81
N ASN A 192 5.91 4.77 13.72
CA ASN A 192 5.31 4.34 12.45
C ASN A 192 4.65 2.96 12.58
N LEU A 193 5.26 2.02 13.31
CA LEU A 193 4.65 0.72 13.60
C LEU A 193 3.38 0.87 14.45
N VAL A 194 3.39 1.76 15.45
CA VAL A 194 2.19 2.06 16.25
C VAL A 194 1.09 2.67 15.39
N VAL A 195 1.42 3.64 14.53
CA VAL A 195 0.45 4.24 13.60
C VAL A 195 -0.13 3.18 12.67
N ALA A 196 0.70 2.32 12.08
CA ALA A 196 0.24 1.23 11.23
C ALA A 196 -0.72 0.30 11.99
N PHE A 197 -0.35 -0.11 13.20
CA PHE A 197 -1.20 -0.96 14.05
C PHE A 197 -2.54 -0.28 14.40
N VAL A 198 -2.53 1.00 14.75
CA VAL A 198 -3.75 1.77 15.03
C VAL A 198 -4.62 1.90 13.78
N CYS A 199 -4.03 2.13 12.61
CA CYS A 199 -4.77 2.17 11.35
C CYS A 199 -5.42 0.82 11.02
N ILE A 200 -4.70 -0.30 11.21
CA ILE A 200 -5.27 -1.65 11.02
C ILE A 200 -6.46 -1.87 11.96
N LEU A 201 -6.32 -1.50 13.23
CA LEU A 201 -7.42 -1.58 14.20
C LEU A 201 -8.61 -0.71 13.80
N PHE A 202 -8.34 0.51 13.35
CA PHE A 202 -9.38 1.45 12.93
C PHE A 202 -10.13 0.93 11.69
N ILE A 203 -9.41 0.43 10.68
CA ILE A 203 -10.01 -0.23 9.50
C ILE A 203 -10.89 -1.39 9.93
N SER A 204 -10.36 -2.28 10.77
CA SER A 204 -11.04 -3.49 11.18
C SER A 204 -12.28 -3.22 12.05
N MET A 205 -12.20 -2.29 12.99
CA MET A 205 -13.29 -2.02 13.94
C MET A 205 -14.31 -1.03 13.42
N VAL A 206 -13.90 -0.06 12.60
CA VAL A 206 -14.78 1.03 12.16
C VAL A 206 -15.27 0.82 10.74
N PHE A 207 -14.42 0.42 9.78
CA PHE A 207 -14.86 0.31 8.39
C PHE A 207 -15.44 -1.06 8.05
N MET A 208 -14.79 -2.14 8.48
CA MET A 208 -15.16 -3.49 8.07
C MET A 208 -16.56 -3.99 8.48
N PRO A 209 -17.21 -3.51 9.57
CA PRO A 209 -18.60 -3.83 9.83
C PRO A 209 -19.57 -3.38 8.73
N PHE A 210 -19.21 -2.35 7.97
CA PHE A 210 -20.02 -1.83 6.86
C PHE A 210 -19.72 -2.50 5.52
N VAL A 211 -18.73 -3.39 5.46
CA VAL A 211 -18.35 -4.09 4.24
C VAL A 211 -19.00 -5.47 4.20
N HIS A 212 -19.94 -5.63 3.27
CA HIS A 212 -20.63 -6.89 3.04
C HIS A 212 -20.10 -7.55 1.76
N PRO A 213 -19.78 -8.85 1.79
CA PRO A 213 -19.44 -9.56 0.56
C PRO A 213 -20.67 -9.56 -0.35
N SER A 214 -20.47 -9.24 -1.62
CA SER A 214 -21.52 -9.40 -2.63
C SER A 214 -21.81 -10.90 -2.81
N GLU A 215 -23.08 -11.27 -2.92
CA GLU A 215 -23.48 -12.64 -3.21
C GLU A 215 -23.17 -12.98 -4.66
N GLY A 216 -22.58 -14.15 -4.91
CA GLY A 216 -22.27 -14.62 -6.26
C GLY A 216 -20.88 -15.21 -6.42
N ALA A 217 -20.59 -15.66 -7.64
CA ALA A 217 -19.28 -16.15 -8.05
C ALA A 217 -18.47 -15.02 -8.71
N VAL A 218 -17.39 -14.58 -8.07
CA VAL A 218 -16.51 -13.52 -8.58
C VAL A 218 -15.60 -14.06 -9.68
N VAL A 219 -15.66 -13.45 -10.86
CA VAL A 219 -14.79 -13.78 -12.00
C VAL A 219 -13.39 -13.24 -11.73
N GLY A 220 -12.42 -14.12 -11.50
CA GLY A 220 -11.01 -13.75 -11.33
C GLY A 220 -10.30 -13.50 -12.67
N TYR A 221 -10.47 -14.43 -13.61
CA TYR A 221 -9.90 -14.29 -14.96
C TYR A 221 -10.82 -14.92 -16.02
N ILE A 222 -10.61 -14.50 -17.26
CA ILE A 222 -11.35 -14.96 -18.43
C ILE A 222 -10.35 -15.55 -19.42
N ILE A 223 -10.70 -16.71 -19.96
CA ILE A 223 -9.89 -17.40 -20.96
C ILE A 223 -10.21 -16.79 -22.33
N LYS A 224 -9.16 -16.52 -23.09
CA LYS A 224 -9.28 -15.99 -24.45
C LYS A 224 -10.03 -16.97 -25.36
N ASP A 225 -10.79 -16.42 -26.31
CA ASP A 225 -11.61 -17.12 -27.30
C ASP A 225 -12.70 -18.02 -26.66
N SER A 226 -13.09 -17.72 -25.42
CA SER A 226 -14.07 -18.49 -24.65
C SER A 226 -15.48 -17.91 -24.74
N PRO A 227 -16.52 -18.69 -24.40
CA PRO A 227 -17.90 -18.19 -24.38
C PRO A 227 -18.13 -16.98 -23.46
N ALA A 228 -17.40 -16.90 -22.34
CA ALA A 228 -17.42 -15.75 -21.43
C ALA A 228 -16.91 -14.46 -22.08
N GLU A 229 -15.81 -14.53 -22.83
CA GLU A 229 -15.27 -13.37 -23.55
C GLU A 229 -16.26 -12.89 -24.62
N ASN A 230 -16.88 -13.82 -25.35
CA ASN A 230 -17.83 -13.52 -26.42
C ASN A 230 -19.08 -12.75 -25.95
N ILE A 231 -19.52 -12.95 -24.70
CA ILE A 231 -20.65 -12.21 -24.13
C ILE A 231 -20.22 -10.89 -23.47
N GLY A 232 -18.93 -10.55 -23.52
CA GLY A 232 -18.36 -9.34 -22.93
C GLY A 232 -18.27 -9.39 -21.41
N LEU A 233 -18.17 -10.60 -20.83
CA LEU A 233 -17.88 -10.74 -19.40
C LEU A 233 -16.49 -10.16 -19.12
N GLN A 234 -16.29 -9.54 -17.96
CA GLN A 234 -15.01 -8.95 -17.57
C GLN A 234 -14.54 -9.51 -16.23
N SER A 235 -13.23 -9.51 -15.98
CA SER A 235 -12.69 -9.78 -14.64
C SER A 235 -13.34 -8.85 -13.61
N TRP A 236 -13.51 -9.37 -12.40
CA TRP A 236 -14.20 -8.75 -11.28
C TRP A 236 -15.72 -8.61 -11.42
N SER A 237 -16.31 -9.11 -12.51
CA SER A 237 -17.78 -9.30 -12.59
C SER A 237 -18.23 -10.38 -11.61
N ILE A 238 -19.47 -10.30 -11.15
CA ILE A 238 -20.06 -11.23 -10.19
C ILE A 238 -21.23 -11.95 -10.86
N ILE A 239 -21.12 -13.26 -11.00
CA ILE A 239 -22.18 -14.11 -11.57
C ILE A 239 -23.14 -14.47 -10.44
N THR A 240 -24.42 -14.11 -10.61
CA THR A 240 -25.47 -14.33 -9.61
C THR A 240 -26.44 -15.45 -10.01
N GLU A 241 -26.54 -15.77 -11.29
CA GLU A 241 -27.39 -16.86 -11.79
C GLU A 241 -26.79 -17.56 -13.01
N ILE A 242 -26.94 -18.88 -13.08
CA ILE A 242 -26.60 -19.72 -14.24
C ILE A 242 -27.74 -20.69 -14.47
N ASN A 243 -28.27 -20.75 -15.69
CA ASN A 243 -29.35 -21.66 -16.08
C ASN A 243 -30.61 -21.54 -15.20
N ASN A 244 -30.94 -20.31 -14.77
CA ASN A 244 -32.00 -19.99 -13.80
C ASN A 244 -31.78 -20.55 -12.37
N SER A 245 -30.60 -21.11 -12.09
CA SER A 245 -30.19 -21.48 -10.74
C SER A 245 -29.41 -20.33 -10.12
N ALA A 246 -29.79 -19.93 -8.90
CA ALA A 246 -29.07 -18.91 -8.14
C ALA A 246 -27.66 -19.40 -7.78
N VAL A 247 -26.67 -18.54 -7.98
CA VAL A 247 -25.27 -18.77 -7.64
C VAL A 247 -24.92 -17.81 -6.51
N LYS A 248 -24.60 -18.33 -5.32
CA LYS A 248 -24.24 -17.48 -4.16
C LYS A 248 -22.75 -17.50 -3.84
N ASN A 249 -22.01 -18.47 -4.38
CA ASN A 249 -20.59 -18.69 -4.11
C ASN A 249 -19.94 -19.54 -5.23
N GLU A 250 -18.64 -19.81 -5.14
CA GLU A 250 -17.92 -20.60 -6.15
C GLU A 250 -18.42 -22.05 -6.26
N ASN A 251 -18.84 -22.65 -5.15
CA ASN A 251 -19.31 -24.04 -5.15
C ASN A 251 -20.64 -24.16 -5.89
N ASP A 252 -21.55 -23.19 -5.71
CA ASP A 252 -22.80 -23.12 -6.47
C ASP A 252 -22.52 -22.94 -7.97
N PHE A 253 -21.52 -22.13 -8.33
CA PHE A 253 -21.07 -21.97 -9.71
C PHE A 253 -20.58 -23.30 -10.29
N PHE A 254 -19.66 -23.98 -9.62
CA PHE A 254 -19.12 -25.26 -10.11
C PHE A 254 -20.20 -26.33 -10.19
N LYS A 255 -21.12 -26.38 -9.23
CA LYS A 255 -22.26 -27.28 -9.25
C LYS A 255 -23.17 -26.99 -10.45
N ALA A 256 -23.57 -25.73 -10.64
CA ALA A 256 -24.41 -25.33 -11.77
C ALA A 256 -23.75 -25.67 -13.12
N MET A 257 -22.45 -25.43 -13.26
CA MET A 257 -21.71 -25.76 -14.48
C MET A 257 -21.56 -27.27 -14.70
N SER A 258 -21.45 -28.08 -13.64
CA SER A 258 -21.34 -29.54 -13.75
C SER A 258 -22.59 -30.21 -14.34
N GLU A 259 -23.74 -29.55 -14.25
CA GLU A 259 -25.01 -30.01 -14.80
C GLU A 259 -25.20 -29.62 -16.28
N THR A 260 -24.26 -28.85 -16.85
CA THR A 260 -24.33 -28.33 -18.22
C THR A 260 -23.51 -29.15 -19.22
N LYS A 261 -23.90 -29.08 -20.50
CA LYS A 261 -23.23 -29.78 -21.61
C LYS A 261 -22.63 -28.81 -22.64
N PRO A 262 -21.58 -29.22 -23.37
CA PRO A 262 -21.08 -28.47 -24.51
C PRO A 262 -22.17 -28.23 -25.55
N GLY A 263 -22.20 -27.04 -26.15
CA GLY A 263 -23.20 -26.63 -27.13
C GLY A 263 -24.55 -26.22 -26.54
N GLN A 264 -24.76 -26.38 -25.22
CA GLN A 264 -25.98 -25.93 -24.56
C GLN A 264 -25.99 -24.40 -24.44
N ALA A 265 -27.11 -23.78 -24.83
CA ALA A 265 -27.36 -22.37 -24.56
C ALA A 265 -27.91 -22.20 -23.14
N VAL A 266 -27.23 -21.39 -22.32
CA VAL A 266 -27.53 -21.18 -20.91
C VAL A 266 -27.72 -19.69 -20.63
N PRO A 267 -28.83 -19.26 -19.99
CA PRO A 267 -28.96 -17.89 -19.49
C PRO A 267 -28.03 -17.66 -18.30
N ILE A 268 -27.32 -16.54 -18.32
CA ILE A 268 -26.43 -16.10 -17.23
C ILE A 268 -26.82 -14.67 -16.85
N VAL A 269 -26.87 -14.43 -15.54
CA VAL A 269 -27.03 -13.10 -14.94
C VAL A 269 -25.76 -12.77 -14.18
N TYR A 270 -25.21 -11.59 -14.46
CA TYR A 270 -24.03 -11.08 -13.77
C TYR A 270 -24.08 -9.56 -13.65
N HIS A 271 -23.37 -8.98 -12.68
CA HIS A 271 -23.15 -7.53 -12.59
C HIS A 271 -21.66 -7.20 -12.59
N ASN A 272 -21.34 -6.00 -13.10
CA ASN A 272 -19.97 -5.47 -13.05
C ASN A 272 -19.73 -4.70 -11.73
N LEU A 273 -18.54 -4.11 -11.59
CA LEU A 273 -18.18 -3.30 -10.40
C LEU A 273 -18.99 -2.00 -10.24
N GLU A 274 -19.74 -1.59 -11.27
CA GLU A 274 -20.63 -0.43 -11.25
C GLU A 274 -22.09 -0.83 -10.96
N ASP A 275 -22.32 -2.08 -10.51
CA ASP A 275 -23.63 -2.68 -10.24
C ASP A 275 -24.58 -2.73 -11.46
N VAL A 276 -24.04 -2.63 -12.68
CA VAL A 276 -24.83 -2.78 -13.91
C VAL A 276 -25.09 -4.26 -14.15
N ILE A 277 -26.37 -4.64 -14.17
CA ILE A 277 -26.81 -6.03 -14.36
C ILE A 277 -26.91 -6.36 -15.86
N TYR A 278 -26.29 -7.45 -16.26
CA TYR A 278 -26.35 -8.03 -17.59
C TYR A 278 -27.06 -9.38 -17.55
N LYS A 279 -27.96 -9.58 -18.51
CA LYS A 279 -28.62 -10.88 -18.77
C LYS A 279 -28.26 -11.32 -20.18
N LYS A 280 -27.53 -12.42 -20.30
CA LYS A 280 -27.01 -12.91 -21.58
C LYS A 280 -27.26 -14.41 -21.69
N ASN A 281 -27.62 -14.86 -22.90
CA ASN A 281 -27.60 -16.28 -23.22
C ASN A 281 -26.23 -16.60 -23.82
N VAL A 282 -25.57 -17.61 -23.27
CA VAL A 282 -24.25 -18.05 -23.72
C VAL A 282 -24.31 -19.51 -24.18
N THR A 283 -23.71 -19.80 -25.32
CA THR A 283 -23.54 -21.19 -25.77
C THR A 283 -22.23 -21.71 -25.22
N LEU A 284 -22.31 -22.75 -24.38
CA LEU A 284 -21.13 -23.31 -23.70
C LEU A 284 -20.23 -24.06 -24.68
N ALA A 285 -18.92 -23.98 -24.48
CA ALA A 285 -17.94 -24.73 -25.24
C ALA A 285 -17.66 -26.09 -24.59
N ASP A 286 -16.92 -26.97 -25.28
CA ASP A 286 -16.35 -28.17 -24.64
C ASP A 286 -15.09 -27.76 -23.88
N LYS A 287 -15.06 -28.05 -22.58
CA LYS A 287 -13.93 -27.73 -21.70
C LYS A 287 -12.63 -28.36 -22.20
N TYR A 288 -12.72 -29.54 -22.81
CA TYR A 288 -11.57 -30.22 -23.40
C TYR A 288 -10.80 -29.36 -24.41
N ASN A 289 -11.50 -28.51 -25.18
CA ASN A 289 -10.89 -27.68 -26.21
C ASN A 289 -9.92 -26.62 -25.64
N PHE A 290 -10.01 -26.34 -24.33
CA PHE A 290 -9.18 -25.36 -23.65
C PHE A 290 -8.16 -26.00 -22.70
N THR A 291 -8.46 -27.18 -22.15
CA THR A 291 -7.57 -27.83 -21.17
C THR A 291 -6.75 -28.97 -21.76
N ASN A 292 -7.17 -29.56 -22.89
CA ASN A 292 -6.61 -30.80 -23.47
C ASN A 292 -6.59 -31.99 -22.51
N MET A 293 -7.40 -31.99 -21.44
CA MET A 293 -7.46 -33.08 -20.45
C MET A 293 -8.65 -34.00 -20.71
N SER A 294 -8.42 -35.30 -20.87
CA SER A 294 -9.48 -36.28 -21.18
C SER A 294 -10.66 -36.29 -20.20
N LYS A 295 -10.41 -35.94 -18.92
CA LYS A 295 -11.44 -35.84 -17.86
C LYS A 295 -12.44 -34.68 -18.07
N ASP A 296 -12.08 -33.70 -18.88
CA ASP A 296 -12.88 -32.50 -19.14
C ASP A 296 -13.77 -32.65 -20.39
N LYS A 297 -13.69 -33.78 -21.09
CA LYS A 297 -14.45 -34.04 -22.30
C LYS A 297 -15.95 -34.14 -22.01
N GLY A 298 -16.76 -33.42 -22.78
CA GLY A 298 -18.22 -33.47 -22.63
C GLY A 298 -18.76 -32.63 -21.46
N VAL A 299 -17.92 -31.81 -20.82
CA VAL A 299 -18.32 -30.88 -19.75
C VAL A 299 -18.49 -29.48 -20.33
N GLY A 300 -19.63 -28.84 -20.06
CA GLY A 300 -19.90 -27.47 -20.49
C GLY A 300 -18.88 -26.49 -19.91
N PHE A 301 -18.40 -25.57 -20.75
CA PHE A 301 -17.36 -24.63 -20.38
C PHE A 301 -17.74 -23.19 -20.69
N LEU A 302 -17.72 -22.36 -19.64
CA LEU A 302 -17.93 -20.92 -19.77
C LEU A 302 -16.64 -20.17 -20.08
N GLY A 303 -15.48 -20.64 -19.61
CA GLY A 303 -14.19 -19.97 -19.82
C GLY A 303 -13.81 -18.94 -18.74
N VAL A 304 -14.30 -19.10 -17.51
CA VAL A 304 -13.94 -18.25 -16.38
C VAL A 304 -13.23 -19.03 -15.28
N GLY A 305 -12.26 -18.39 -14.62
CA GLY A 305 -11.80 -18.80 -13.31
C GLY A 305 -12.50 -17.98 -12.23
N VAL A 306 -13.17 -18.64 -11.30
CA VAL A 306 -13.83 -17.99 -10.15
C VAL A 306 -12.86 -17.89 -8.98
N THR A 307 -12.91 -16.80 -8.22
CA THR A 307 -12.01 -16.53 -7.09
C THR A 307 -12.75 -16.33 -5.77
N THR A 308 -12.16 -16.78 -4.66
CA THR A 308 -12.63 -16.55 -3.29
C THR A 308 -11.84 -15.45 -2.58
N ILE A 309 -10.81 -14.89 -3.23
CA ILE A 309 -9.84 -13.96 -2.64
C ILE A 309 -10.55 -12.86 -1.85
N LEU A 310 -11.55 -12.20 -2.46
CA LEU A 310 -12.28 -11.11 -1.81
C LEU A 310 -12.99 -11.52 -0.52
N LYS A 311 -13.53 -12.75 -0.46
CA LYS A 311 -14.27 -13.25 0.72
C LYS A 311 -13.32 -13.66 1.84
N ASP A 312 -12.22 -14.31 1.48
CA ASP A 312 -11.20 -14.76 2.43
C ASP A 312 -10.45 -13.56 3.02
N ASP A 313 -10.06 -12.59 2.19
CA ASP A 313 -9.43 -11.35 2.65
C ASP A 313 -10.37 -10.51 3.53
N LEU A 314 -11.66 -10.45 3.20
CA LEU A 314 -12.64 -9.74 4.03
C LEU A 314 -12.68 -10.26 5.46
N SER A 315 -12.51 -11.58 5.64
CA SER A 315 -12.53 -12.21 6.96
C SER A 315 -11.33 -11.78 7.81
N VAL A 316 -10.16 -11.62 7.19
CA VAL A 316 -8.94 -11.14 7.83
C VAL A 316 -9.10 -9.67 8.21
N PHE A 317 -9.60 -8.82 7.33
CA PHE A 317 -9.82 -7.42 7.67
C PHE A 317 -10.92 -7.25 8.73
N LYS A 318 -11.95 -8.10 8.77
CA LYS A 318 -12.97 -8.10 9.83
C LYS A 318 -12.41 -8.51 11.18
N ASN A 319 -11.45 -9.43 11.20
CA ASN A 319 -10.77 -9.85 12.41
C ASN A 319 -9.27 -10.02 12.17
N PRO A 320 -8.47 -8.95 12.33
CA PRO A 320 -7.05 -8.92 11.96
C PRO A 320 -6.20 -9.84 12.85
N PHE A 321 -6.76 -10.40 13.91
CA PHE A 321 -6.08 -11.33 14.81
C PHE A 321 -6.36 -12.80 14.48
N ASN A 322 -7.36 -13.09 13.64
CA ASN A 322 -7.72 -14.45 13.28
C ASN A 322 -6.82 -14.96 12.15
N GLY A 323 -6.07 -16.04 12.39
CA GLY A 323 -5.11 -16.57 11.42
C GLY A 323 -3.97 -15.60 11.07
N PHE A 324 -3.64 -14.65 11.96
CA PHE A 324 -2.66 -13.59 11.67
C PHE A 324 -1.30 -14.14 11.24
N LEU A 325 -0.79 -15.18 11.89
CA LEU A 325 0.50 -15.77 11.52
C LEU A 325 0.46 -16.46 10.14
N ASP A 326 -0.63 -17.15 9.84
CA ASP A 326 -0.78 -17.86 8.56
C ASP A 326 -1.03 -16.88 7.40
N ASN A 327 -1.77 -15.80 7.64
CA ASN A 327 -2.10 -14.82 6.60
C ASN A 327 -1.02 -13.74 6.40
N PHE A 328 -0.32 -13.33 7.46
CA PHE A 328 0.71 -12.27 7.38
C PHE A 328 1.99 -12.72 6.66
N LEU A 329 2.36 -14.01 6.79
CA LEU A 329 3.58 -14.55 6.18
C LEU A 329 3.38 -15.12 4.77
N TYR A 330 2.17 -15.50 4.38
CA TYR A 330 1.90 -16.12 3.08
C TYR A 330 1.30 -15.17 2.02
N ARG A 331 0.77 -14.00 2.44
CA ARG A 331 0.05 -13.10 1.53
C ARG A 331 0.78 -11.77 1.22
N PHE A 332 2.02 -11.61 1.68
CA PHE A 332 2.86 -10.43 1.40
C PHE A 332 4.27 -10.82 0.94
#